data_AF-E6Q333-F1
#
_entry.id   AF-E6Q333-F1
#
_cell.length_a   1.000
_cell.length_b   1.000
_cell.length_c   1.000
_cell.angle_alpha   90.00
_cell.angle_beta   90.00
_cell.angle_gamma   90.00
#
_symmetry.space_group_name_H-M   'P 1'
#
loop_
_entity.id
_entity.type
_entity.pdbx_description
1 polymer ?
#
loop_
_entity_poly.entity_id
_entity_poly.type
_entity_poly.pdbx_seq_one_letter_code
_entity_poly.pdbx_strand_id
1 'polypeptide(L)'
;MPTIPIRARAATTAPPAEASAPLDEYFGRMQLSPIGIGNELHLVASRSQNASDARNSLPLLTLIEDSLHDWQHKYPHDDWIPKNLVRLEHDYLLVPTLGGRIHAMHVIEWLRTDYPGTPALDRAQRQAEQAMGIPTPTPEPQASASVVPETEASESPTP
;
A
#
# COMPACT_ATOMS: atom_id res chain seq x y z
N MET A 1 -20.42 52.81 6.40
CA MET A 1 -20.33 51.51 7.11
C MET A 1 -20.01 50.44 6.08
N PRO A 2 -18.87 49.74 6.17
CA PRO A 2 -18.50 48.75 5.17
C PRO A 2 -19.24 47.42 5.41
N THR A 3 -19.91 46.94 4.36
CA THR A 3 -20.57 45.64 4.28
C THR A 3 -19.53 44.53 4.16
N ILE A 4 -19.58 43.55 5.06
CA ILE A 4 -18.74 42.35 5.01
C ILE A 4 -19.43 41.34 4.09
N PRO A 5 -18.80 40.87 2.99
CA PRO A 5 -19.38 39.78 2.20
C PRO A 5 -19.25 38.45 2.94
N ILE A 6 -20.36 37.74 3.10
CA ILE A 6 -20.39 36.36 3.60
C ILE A 6 -19.72 35.47 2.55
N ARG A 7 -18.64 34.80 2.94
CA ARG A 7 -17.94 33.82 2.11
C ARG A 7 -18.85 32.61 1.92
N ALA A 8 -19.31 32.38 0.69
CA ALA A 8 -20.06 31.18 0.35
C ALA A 8 -19.20 29.95 0.67
N ARG A 9 -19.75 29.06 1.50
CA ARG A 9 -19.15 27.76 1.80
C ARG A 9 -19.31 26.92 0.53
N ALA A 10 -18.20 26.60 -0.15
CA ALA A 10 -18.22 25.77 -1.33
C ALA A 10 -18.91 24.44 -1.00
N ALA A 11 -19.93 24.08 -1.77
CA ALA A 11 -20.50 22.76 -1.72
C ALA A 11 -19.43 21.78 -2.20
N THR A 12 -18.97 20.89 -1.32
CA THR A 12 -18.18 19.72 -1.71
C THR A 12 -19.12 18.80 -2.47
N THR A 13 -19.21 18.98 -3.78
CA THR A 13 -19.72 17.94 -4.66
C THR A 13 -18.78 16.75 -4.50
N ALA A 14 -19.30 15.63 -4.01
CA ALA A 14 -18.54 14.39 -3.93
C ALA A 14 -17.99 14.09 -5.35
N PRO A 15 -16.69 13.78 -5.47
CA PRO A 15 -16.11 13.45 -6.76
C PRO A 15 -16.85 12.25 -7.37
N PRO A 16 -17.02 12.20 -8.70
CA PRO A 16 -17.54 11.00 -9.34
C PRO A 16 -16.65 9.80 -8.98
N ALA A 17 -17.26 8.61 -8.86
CA ALA A 17 -16.63 7.40 -8.34
C ALA A 17 -15.36 6.94 -9.09
N GLU A 18 -15.01 7.58 -10.22
CA GLU A 18 -13.82 7.31 -11.04
C GLU A 18 -12.73 8.39 -10.95
N ALA A 19 -12.90 9.45 -10.15
CA ALA A 19 -11.93 10.54 -10.13
C ALA A 19 -10.75 10.26 -9.18
N SER A 20 -9.53 10.35 -9.71
CA SER A 20 -8.33 10.55 -8.88
C SER A 20 -8.45 11.84 -8.05
N ALA A 21 -7.78 11.88 -6.90
CA ALA A 21 -7.74 13.06 -6.06
C ALA A 21 -7.07 14.24 -6.79
N PRO A 22 -7.60 15.46 -6.62
CA PRO A 22 -6.89 16.67 -7.01
C PRO A 22 -5.54 16.77 -6.29
N LEU A 23 -4.50 17.17 -7.01
CA LEU A 23 -3.14 17.25 -6.46
C LEU A 23 -2.96 18.30 -5.36
N ASP A 24 -3.88 19.27 -5.28
CA ASP A 24 -3.89 20.36 -4.30
C ASP A 24 -4.82 20.11 -3.11
N GLU A 25 -5.49 18.95 -3.06
CA GLU A 25 -6.32 18.58 -1.93
C GLU A 25 -5.47 18.03 -0.78
N TYR A 26 -5.87 18.29 0.46
CA TYR A 26 -5.14 17.91 1.67
C TYR A 26 -5.91 16.90 2.51
N PHE A 27 -5.18 15.92 3.04
CA PHE A 27 -5.73 14.79 3.79
C PHE A 27 -5.10 14.65 5.17
N GLY A 28 -5.89 14.10 6.10
CA GLY A 28 -5.47 13.72 7.44
C GLY A 28 -5.00 14.88 8.31
N ARG A 29 -4.42 14.54 9.46
CA ARG A 29 -3.94 15.51 10.45
C ARG A 29 -2.75 16.34 9.97
N MET A 30 -1.92 15.78 9.11
CA MET A 30 -0.76 16.49 8.58
C MET A 30 -1.12 17.46 7.45
N GLN A 31 -2.36 17.43 6.94
CA GLN A 31 -2.76 18.22 5.79
C GLN A 31 -1.78 18.00 4.63
N LEU A 32 -1.57 16.73 4.25
CA LEU A 32 -0.68 16.38 3.14
C LEU A 32 -1.50 16.19 1.87
N SER A 33 -0.95 16.65 0.75
CA SER A 33 -1.51 16.35 -0.57
C SER A 33 -1.04 15.00 -1.09
N PRO A 34 -1.64 14.45 -2.17
CA PRO A 34 -1.19 13.19 -2.78
C PRO A 34 0.31 13.18 -3.09
N ILE A 35 0.84 14.30 -3.60
CA ILE A 35 2.28 14.48 -3.85
C ILE A 35 3.05 14.62 -2.53
N GLY A 36 2.50 15.37 -1.57
CA GLY A 36 3.08 15.55 -0.24
C GLY A 36 3.29 14.21 0.48
N ILE A 37 2.30 13.33 0.46
CA ILE A 37 2.37 11.98 1.04
C ILE A 37 3.54 11.18 0.44
N GLY A 38 3.64 11.14 -0.89
CA GLY A 38 4.73 10.40 -1.56
C GLY A 38 6.12 10.97 -1.26
N ASN A 39 6.23 12.29 -1.11
CA ASN A 39 7.48 12.96 -0.74
C ASN A 39 7.88 12.68 0.71
N GLU A 40 6.93 12.72 1.64
CA GLU A 40 7.17 12.42 3.06
C GLU A 40 7.63 10.97 3.24
N LEU A 41 6.99 10.01 2.57
CA LEU A 41 7.46 8.62 2.55
C LEU A 41 8.89 8.51 2.02
N HIS A 42 9.22 9.23 0.94
CA HIS A 42 10.60 9.24 0.44
C HIS A 42 11.61 9.79 1.46
N LEU A 43 11.23 10.85 2.16
CA LEU A 43 12.06 11.49 3.17
C LEU A 43 12.26 10.58 4.38
N VAL A 44 11.20 9.89 4.83
CA VAL A 44 11.27 8.93 5.93
C VAL A 44 12.17 7.74 5.58
N ALA A 45 12.00 7.16 4.39
CA ALA A 45 12.86 6.08 3.90
C ALA A 45 14.34 6.48 3.93
N SER A 46 14.65 7.68 3.43
CA SER A 46 16.02 8.21 3.39
C SER A 46 16.63 8.36 4.78
N ARG A 47 15.85 8.84 5.76
CA ARG A 47 16.28 8.98 7.17
C ARG A 47 16.43 7.64 7.87
N SER A 48 15.62 6.65 7.53
CA SER A 48 15.58 5.33 8.19
C SER A 48 16.73 4.41 7.80
N GLN A 49 17.71 4.88 7.01
CA GLN A 49 18.94 4.13 6.68
C GLN A 49 19.81 3.84 7.91
N ASN A 50 19.69 4.65 8.97
CA ASN A 50 20.34 4.40 10.26
C ASN A 50 19.33 3.86 11.27
N ALA A 51 19.71 2.81 12.03
CA ALA A 51 18.80 2.15 12.97
C ALA A 51 18.26 3.06 14.09
N SER A 52 19.06 4.05 14.53
CA SER A 52 18.63 5.03 15.53
C SER A 52 17.54 5.96 15.00
N ASP A 53 17.69 6.41 13.75
CA ASP A 53 16.75 7.32 13.09
C ASP A 53 15.46 6.59 12.69
N ALA A 54 15.57 5.33 12.27
CA ALA A 54 14.43 4.48 11.94
C ALA A 54 13.46 4.30 13.13
N ARG A 55 13.95 4.21 14.37
CA ARG A 55 13.04 4.09 15.53
C ARG A 55 12.21 5.36 15.76
N ASN A 56 12.76 6.52 15.41
CA ASN A 56 12.10 7.81 15.59
C ASN A 56 11.08 8.11 14.48
N SER A 57 11.05 7.32 13.40
CA SER A 57 10.12 7.54 12.28
C SER A 57 8.72 6.97 12.51
N LEU A 58 8.55 6.03 13.45
CA LEU A 58 7.26 5.37 13.70
C LEU A 58 6.09 6.37 13.91
N PRO A 59 6.19 7.39 14.78
CA PRO A 59 5.10 8.34 14.96
C PRO A 59 4.75 9.12 13.67
N LEU A 60 5.76 9.47 12.87
CA LEU A 60 5.55 10.17 11.61
C LEU A 60 4.85 9.27 10.59
N LEU A 61 5.27 7.99 10.48
CA LEU A 61 4.62 7.02 9.61
C LEU A 61 3.13 6.84 9.96
N THR A 62 2.78 6.82 11.24
CA THR A 62 1.36 6.71 11.65
C THR A 62 0.51 7.93 11.27
N LEU A 63 1.12 9.12 11.18
CA LEU A 63 0.42 10.33 10.70
C LEU A 63 0.26 10.34 9.17
N ILE A 64 1.23 9.76 8.46
CA ILE A 64 1.12 9.55 7.01
C ILE A 64 0.03 8.50 6.72
N GLU A 65 -0.04 7.43 7.53
CA GLU A 65 -1.09 6.41 7.47
C GLU A 65 -2.50 7.02 7.66
N ASP A 66 -2.68 7.90 8.64
CA ASP A 66 -3.92 8.67 8.85
C ASP A 66 -4.31 9.48 7.60
N SER A 67 -3.32 10.11 6.94
CA SER A 67 -3.55 10.87 5.71
C SER A 67 -3.92 9.98 4.53
N LEU A 68 -3.34 8.78 4.43
CA LEU A 68 -3.70 7.78 3.41
C LEU A 68 -5.11 7.22 3.64
N HIS A 69 -5.53 7.03 4.89
CA HIS A 69 -6.88 6.59 5.21
C HIS A 69 -7.93 7.61 4.79
N ASP A 70 -7.68 8.90 5.08
CA ASP A 70 -8.59 9.99 4.69
C ASP A 70 -8.64 10.15 3.15
N TRP A 71 -7.48 10.04 2.50
CA TRP A 71 -7.40 10.03 1.04
C TRP A 71 -8.21 8.87 0.43
N GLN A 72 -8.02 7.64 0.92
CA GLN A 72 -8.80 6.48 0.47
C GLN A 72 -10.29 6.65 0.73
N HIS A 73 -10.67 7.14 1.90
CA HIS A 73 -12.07 7.31 2.26
C HIS A 73 -12.81 8.19 1.24
N LYS A 74 -12.14 9.23 0.74
CA LYS A 74 -12.72 10.15 -0.24
C LYS A 74 -12.52 9.69 -1.70
N TYR A 75 -11.42 9.01 -2.00
CA TYR A 75 -11.01 8.61 -3.35
C TYR A 75 -10.55 7.14 -3.39
N PRO A 76 -11.44 6.16 -3.14
CA PRO A 76 -11.03 4.76 -2.96
C PRO A 76 -10.39 4.14 -4.21
N HIS A 77 -10.76 4.61 -5.40
CA HIS A 77 -10.27 4.11 -6.69
C HIS A 77 -9.02 4.87 -7.22
N ASP A 78 -8.36 5.69 -6.41
CA ASP A 78 -7.15 6.39 -6.85
C ASP A 78 -5.94 5.44 -6.93
N ASP A 79 -5.42 5.25 -8.13
CA ASP A 79 -4.28 4.36 -8.43
C ASP A 79 -2.98 4.72 -7.69
N TRP A 80 -2.87 5.91 -7.12
CA TRP A 80 -1.69 6.32 -6.36
C TRP A 80 -1.72 5.77 -4.93
N ILE A 81 -2.88 5.47 -4.37
CA ILE A 81 -3.01 4.93 -3.02
C ILE A 81 -2.29 3.58 -2.89
N PRO A 82 -2.56 2.54 -3.70
CA PRO A 82 -1.88 1.25 -3.53
C PRO A 82 -0.36 1.36 -3.71
N LYS A 83 0.12 2.30 -4.53
CA LYS A 83 1.56 2.56 -4.70
C LYS A 83 2.19 3.16 -3.43
N ASN A 84 1.50 4.10 -2.79
CA ASN A 84 1.96 4.71 -1.55
C ASN A 84 1.83 3.74 -0.36
N LEU A 85 0.81 2.89 -0.32
CA LEU A 85 0.65 1.85 0.71
C LEU A 85 1.82 0.86 0.73
N VAL A 86 2.27 0.36 -0.43
CA VAL A 86 3.46 -0.51 -0.49
C VAL A 86 4.70 0.18 0.04
N ARG A 87 4.81 1.48 -0.21
CA ARG A 87 5.94 2.24 0.30
C ARG A 87 5.86 2.45 1.80
N LEU A 88 4.67 2.75 2.32
CA LEU A 88 4.40 2.85 3.76
C LEU A 88 4.72 1.52 4.46
N GLU A 89 4.31 0.39 3.89
CA GLU A 89 4.65 -0.95 4.38
C GLU A 89 6.17 -1.16 4.46
N HIS A 90 6.88 -0.86 3.38
CA HIS A 90 8.32 -0.98 3.34
C HIS A 90 9.00 -0.12 4.40
N ASP A 91 8.56 1.14 4.54
CA ASP A 91 9.13 2.06 5.53
C ASP A 91 8.86 1.57 6.97
N TYR A 92 7.70 0.95 7.23
CA TYR A 92 7.44 0.28 8.51
C TYR A 92 8.35 -0.92 8.77
N LEU A 93 8.70 -1.71 7.74
CA LEU A 93 9.65 -2.81 7.87
C LEU A 93 11.08 -2.33 8.18
N LEU A 94 11.45 -1.13 7.73
CA LEU A 94 12.75 -0.52 8.07
C LEU A 94 12.84 -0.12 9.55
N VAL A 95 11.71 0.00 10.26
CA VAL A 95 11.69 0.29 11.70
C VAL A 95 11.87 -1.01 12.49
N PRO A 96 13.03 -1.27 13.14
CA PRO A 96 13.35 -2.56 13.76
C PRO A 96 12.68 -2.71 15.14
N THR A 97 11.36 -2.62 15.18
CA THR A 97 10.53 -2.71 16.39
C THR A 97 9.34 -3.64 16.15
N LEU A 98 8.70 -4.09 17.23
CA LEU A 98 7.45 -4.85 17.11
C LEU A 98 6.34 -4.00 16.48
N GLY A 99 6.26 -2.70 16.83
CA GLY A 99 5.29 -1.78 16.26
C GLY A 99 5.41 -1.65 14.75
N GLY A 100 6.63 -1.45 14.24
CA GLY A 100 6.89 -1.39 12.79
C GLY A 100 6.37 -2.63 12.05
N ARG A 101 6.68 -3.83 12.57
CA ARG A 101 6.18 -5.09 11.97
C ARG A 101 4.66 -5.22 12.01
N ILE A 102 4.02 -4.83 13.12
CA ILE A 102 2.55 -4.86 13.24
C ILE A 102 1.91 -3.94 12.21
N HIS A 103 2.40 -2.71 12.08
CA HIS A 103 1.87 -1.76 11.09
C HIS A 103 2.13 -2.23 9.65
N ALA A 104 3.31 -2.78 9.34
CA ALA A 104 3.56 -3.38 8.03
C ALA A 104 2.52 -4.47 7.70
N MET A 105 2.20 -5.36 8.65
CA MET A 105 1.17 -6.39 8.46
C MET A 105 -0.23 -5.80 8.29
N HIS A 106 -0.59 -4.75 9.03
CA HIS A 106 -1.86 -4.05 8.81
C HIS A 106 -1.95 -3.45 7.42
N VAL A 107 -0.86 -2.86 6.89
CA VAL A 107 -0.86 -2.31 5.53
C VAL A 107 -1.00 -3.41 4.48
N ILE A 108 -0.40 -4.59 4.68
CA ILE A 108 -0.62 -5.75 3.79
C ILE A 108 -2.08 -6.20 3.82
N GLU A 109 -2.70 -6.26 5.00
CA GLU A 109 -4.11 -6.62 5.12
C GLU A 109 -5.03 -5.56 4.47
N TRP A 110 -4.67 -4.29 4.60
CA TRP A 110 -5.33 -3.18 3.92
C TRP A 110 -5.26 -3.34 2.39
N LEU A 111 -4.06 -3.59 1.84
CA LEU A 111 -3.89 -3.88 0.42
C LEU A 111 -4.67 -5.12 -0.04
N ARG A 112 -4.73 -6.17 0.80
CA ARG A 112 -5.46 -7.40 0.49
C ARG A 112 -6.97 -7.17 0.42
N THR A 113 -7.50 -6.35 1.31
CA THR A 113 -8.94 -6.11 1.45
C THR A 113 -9.45 -5.15 0.39
N ASP A 114 -8.78 -4.00 0.23
CA ASP A 114 -9.30 -2.91 -0.61
C ASP A 114 -8.68 -2.86 -2.01
N TYR A 115 -7.49 -3.45 -2.20
CA TYR A 115 -6.75 -3.44 -3.46
C TYR A 115 -6.31 -4.83 -3.92
N PRO A 116 -7.21 -5.85 -3.91
CA PRO A 116 -6.86 -7.21 -4.26
C PRO A 116 -6.37 -7.32 -5.71
N GLY A 117 -5.35 -8.15 -5.94
CA GLY A 117 -4.82 -8.41 -7.27
C GLY A 117 -4.02 -7.26 -7.90
N THR A 118 -3.75 -6.19 -7.14
CA THR A 118 -2.83 -5.14 -7.59
C THR A 118 -1.37 -5.61 -7.47
N PRO A 119 -0.45 -5.20 -8.37
CA PRO A 119 0.98 -5.49 -8.22
C PRO A 119 1.60 -4.88 -6.96
N ALA A 120 0.84 -4.04 -6.25
CA ALA A 120 1.20 -3.48 -4.98
C ALA A 120 1.18 -4.56 -3.87
N LEU A 121 0.08 -5.30 -3.75
CA LEU A 121 -0.06 -6.37 -2.77
C LEU A 121 1.06 -7.42 -2.92
N ASP A 122 1.32 -7.89 -4.13
CA ASP A 122 2.37 -8.89 -4.39
C ASP A 122 3.76 -8.39 -4.00
N ARG A 123 4.02 -7.09 -4.16
CA ARG A 123 5.30 -6.47 -3.77
C ARG A 123 5.44 -6.41 -2.26
N ALA A 124 4.41 -5.92 -1.57
CA ALA A 124 4.40 -5.83 -0.11
C ALA A 124 4.57 -7.21 0.54
N GLN A 125 3.88 -8.25 0.04
CA GLN A 125 4.06 -9.62 0.54
C GLN A 125 5.50 -10.12 0.40
N ARG A 126 6.11 -9.96 -0.79
CA ARG A 126 7.52 -10.34 -1.00
C ARG A 126 8.48 -9.56 -0.10
N GLN A 127 8.24 -8.27 0.13
CA GLN A 127 9.07 -7.44 1.01
C GLN A 127 8.99 -7.92 2.46
N ALA A 128 7.78 -8.19 2.94
CA ALA A 128 7.52 -8.75 4.25
C ALA A 128 8.19 -10.11 4.47
N GLU A 129 8.10 -11.02 3.49
CA GLU A 129 8.77 -12.33 3.55
C GLU A 129 10.28 -12.18 3.68
N GLN A 130 10.88 -11.32 2.86
CA GLN A 130 12.32 -11.04 2.88
C GLN A 130 12.77 -10.42 4.20
N ALA A 131 11.98 -9.49 4.75
CA ALA A 131 12.32 -8.78 5.98
C ALA A 131 12.09 -9.62 7.25
N MET A 132 11.09 -10.50 7.26
CA MET A 132 10.74 -11.29 8.45
C MET A 132 11.25 -12.74 8.42
N GLY A 133 11.74 -13.24 7.29
CA GLY A 133 12.19 -14.62 7.13
C GLY A 133 11.05 -15.65 7.23
N ILE A 134 9.80 -15.26 6.97
CA ILE A 134 8.62 -16.12 7.02
C ILE A 134 8.31 -16.58 5.58
N PRO A 135 8.23 -17.90 5.29
CA PRO A 135 7.78 -18.38 3.98
C PRO A 135 6.30 -18.06 3.77
N THR A 136 5.94 -17.52 2.60
CA THR A 136 4.54 -17.31 2.20
C THR A 136 3.75 -18.61 2.28
N PRO A 137 2.44 -18.58 2.64
CA PRO A 137 1.55 -19.60 2.11
C PRO A 137 1.57 -19.47 0.59
N THR A 138 2.18 -20.44 -0.08
CA THR A 138 2.09 -20.63 -1.52
C THR A 138 0.61 -20.49 -1.92
N PRO A 139 0.26 -19.65 -2.91
CA PRO A 139 -1.10 -19.68 -3.44
C PRO A 139 -1.34 -21.11 -3.92
N GLU A 140 -2.23 -21.82 -3.23
CA GLU A 140 -2.63 -23.18 -3.59
C GLU A 140 -3.09 -23.10 -5.06
N PRO A 141 -2.41 -23.79 -5.99
CA PRO A 141 -2.84 -23.76 -7.38
C PRO A 141 -4.26 -24.29 -7.40
N GLN A 142 -5.20 -23.44 -7.86
CA GLN A 142 -6.56 -23.87 -8.12
C GLN A 142 -6.48 -25.20 -8.85
N ALA A 143 -7.14 -26.20 -8.28
CA ALA A 143 -7.24 -27.55 -8.78
C ALA A 143 -7.66 -27.53 -10.26
N SER A 144 -6.69 -27.48 -11.16
CA SER A 144 -6.87 -27.86 -12.55
C SER A 144 -6.93 -29.37 -12.55
N ALA A 145 -8.18 -29.84 -12.57
CA ALA A 145 -8.64 -31.16 -12.93
C ALA A 145 -7.54 -32.13 -13.39
N SER A 146 -7.37 -33.17 -12.57
CA SER A 146 -7.06 -34.55 -12.92
C SER A 146 -7.10 -34.84 -14.43
N VAL A 147 -5.93 -35.12 -15.02
CA VAL A 147 -5.84 -36.12 -16.09
C VAL A 147 -4.82 -37.15 -15.63
N VAL A 148 -5.36 -38.34 -15.41
CA VAL A 148 -4.74 -39.56 -14.89
C VAL A 148 -3.71 -40.10 -15.90
N PRO A 149 -2.57 -40.68 -15.46
CA PRO A 149 -1.59 -41.28 -16.34
C PRO A 149 -1.97 -42.73 -16.66
N GLU A 150 -1.96 -43.12 -17.93
CA GLU A 150 -2.03 -44.52 -18.37
C GLU A 150 -1.35 -44.62 -19.75
N THR A 151 -0.09 -45.03 -19.87
CA THR A 151 0.47 -46.41 -19.92
C THR A 151 0.92 -46.75 -21.35
N GLU A 152 2.22 -47.08 -21.46
CA GLU A 152 2.94 -47.89 -22.47
C GLU A 152 2.43 -48.04 -23.91
N ALA A 153 3.32 -47.81 -24.88
CA ALA A 153 3.92 -48.90 -25.68
C ALA A 153 5.03 -48.39 -26.63
N SER A 154 6.12 -49.16 -26.72
CA SER A 154 6.90 -49.56 -27.93
C SER A 154 7.16 -48.53 -29.04
N GLU A 155 8.36 -48.27 -29.55
CA GLU A 155 9.41 -49.18 -30.04
C GLU A 155 10.65 -48.35 -30.48
N SER A 156 11.87 -48.91 -30.35
CA SER A 156 13.02 -48.67 -31.26
C SER A 156 13.00 -49.78 -32.34
N PRO A 157 13.74 -49.77 -33.48
CA PRO A 157 14.88 -48.94 -33.92
C PRO A 157 14.89 -48.48 -35.42
N THR A 158 15.89 -47.64 -35.74
CA THR A 158 16.75 -47.41 -36.95
C THR A 158 16.36 -47.94 -38.36
N PRO A 159 16.71 -47.17 -39.42
CA PRO A 159 17.77 -47.61 -40.35
C PRO A 159 18.94 -46.62 -40.50
#